data_AF-A0A5M9NE58-F1
#
_entry.id   AF-A0A5M9NE58-F1
#
_cell.length_a   1.000
_cell.length_b   1.000
_cell.length_c   1.000
_cell.angle_alpha   90.00
_cell.angle_beta   90.00
_cell.angle_gamma   90.00
#
_symmetry.space_group_name_H-M   'P 1'
#
loop_
_entity.id
_entity.type
_entity.pdbx_description
1 polymer ?
#
loop_
_entity_poly.entity_id
_entity_poly.type
_entity_poly.pdbx_seq_one_letter_code
_entity_poly.pdbx_strand_id
1 'polypeptide(L)' 'MRGVLTLDEYINSLPEVITIKEVQKILRIGKSKSYEIARHKDFPKLPVSKPIRIPKREFLEWAGLYGFVKKGGKANG' A
#
# COMPACT_ATOMS: atom_id res chain seq x y z
N MET A 1 11.57 21.83 11.59
CA MET A 1 10.61 21.75 10.45
C MET A 1 10.18 20.30 10.31
N ARG A 2 8.88 20.02 10.11
CA ARG A 2 8.28 18.68 10.20
C ARG A 2 9.04 17.65 9.36
N GLY A 3 9.48 16.55 9.98
CA GLY A 3 10.05 15.40 9.30
C GLY A 3 9.05 14.86 8.29
N VAL A 4 9.37 14.96 7.01
CA VAL A 4 8.60 14.33 5.95
C VAL A 4 8.95 12.85 6.01
N LEU A 5 8.00 12.00 6.42
CA LEU A 5 8.18 10.56 6.31
C LEU A 5 8.43 10.22 4.84
N THR A 6 9.49 9.47 4.57
CA THR A 6 9.71 8.89 3.26
C THR A 6 8.59 7.89 2.95
N LEU A 7 8.43 7.52 1.67
CA LEU A 7 7.40 6.56 1.28
C LEU A 7 7.62 5.19 1.97
N ASP A 8 8.88 4.77 2.12
CA ASP A 8 9.22 3.51 2.79
C ASP A 8 8.96 3.58 4.31
N GLU A 9 9.32 4.66 5.00
CA GLU A 9 9.00 4.86 6.42
C GLU A 9 7.49 4.82 6.67
N TYR A 10 6.74 5.54 5.83
CA TYR A 10 5.28 5.52 5.86
C TYR A 10 4.73 4.11 5.64
N ILE A 11 5.13 3.40 4.57
CA ILE A 11 4.69 2.02 4.30
C ILE A 11 5.03 1.08 5.46
N ASN A 12 6.21 1.21 6.05
CA ASN A 12 6.64 0.39 7.18
C ASN A 12 5.82 0.66 8.46
N SER A 13 5.30 1.88 8.63
CA SER A 13 4.40 2.22 9.75
C SER A 13 2.96 1.71 9.58
N LEU A 14 2.57 1.24 8.38
CA LEU A 14 1.21 0.80 8.12
C LEU A 14 0.93 -0.61 8.66
N PRO A 15 -0.31 -0.89 9.10
CA PRO A 15 -0.72 -2.23 9.48
C PRO A 15 -0.63 -3.21 8.29
N GLU A 16 -0.63 -4.51 8.59
CA GLU A 16 -0.62 -5.56 7.56
C GLU A 16 -1.87 -5.55 6.67
N VAL A 17 -2.96 -4.94 7.12
CA VAL A 17 -4.18 -4.73 6.33
C VAL A 17 -4.47 -3.23 6.24
N ILE A 18 -4.40 -2.70 5.02
CA ILE A 18 -4.61 -1.28 4.74
C ILE A 18 -6.01 -1.04 4.14
N THR A 19 -6.32 0.25 3.97
CA THR A 19 -7.56 0.70 3.34
C THR A 19 -7.26 1.43 2.03
N ILE A 20 -8.31 1.72 1.26
CA ILE A 20 -8.20 2.49 0.02
C ILE A 20 -7.59 3.89 0.22
N LYS A 21 -7.63 4.46 1.43
CA LYS A 21 -6.98 5.75 1.74
C LYS A 21 -5.46 5.63 1.71
N GLU A 22 -4.92 4.52 2.19
CA GLU A 22 -3.47 4.33 2.21
C GLU A 22 -2.97 3.98 0.80
N VAL A 23 -3.75 3.24 0.01
CA VAL A 23 -3.46 3.04 -1.44
C VAL A 23 -3.39 4.36 -2.19
N GLN A 24 -4.30 5.30 -1.94
CA GLN A 24 -4.26 6.63 -2.55
C GLN A 24 -2.95 7.37 -2.23
N LYS A 25 -2.49 7.29 -0.98
CA LYS A 25 -1.24 7.92 -0.54
C LYS A 25 -0.02 7.24 -1.18
N ILE A 26 0.01 5.91 -1.19
CA ILE A 26 1.13 5.13 -1.75
C ILE A 26 1.27 5.36 -3.26
N LEU A 27 0.16 5.28 -4.01
CA LEU A 27 0.17 5.45 -5.47
C LEU A 27 0.10 6.91 -5.92
N ARG A 28 -0.10 7.86 -4.99
CA ARG A 28 -0.34 9.28 -5.28
C ARG A 28 -1.46 9.52 -6.28
N ILE A 29 -2.56 8.79 -6.13
CA ILE A 29 -3.74 8.89 -7.00
C ILE A 29 -4.96 9.42 -6.26
N GLY A 30 -5.84 10.07 -7.01
CA GLY A 30 -7.12 10.54 -6.48
C GLY A 30 -8.09 9.41 -6.13
N LYS A 31 -9.10 9.76 -5.33
CA LYS A 31 -10.16 8.85 -4.88
C LYS A 31 -10.80 8.05 -6.02
N SER A 32 -11.23 8.72 -7.09
CA SER A 32 -11.90 8.05 -8.21
C SER A 32 -11.05 6.92 -8.82
N LYS A 33 -9.79 7.22 -9.14
CA LYS A 33 -8.84 6.26 -9.71
C LYS A 33 -8.55 5.10 -8.77
N SER A 34 -8.45 5.36 -7.46
CA SER A 34 -8.26 4.28 -6.49
C SER A 34 -9.41 3.28 -6.45
N TYR A 35 -10.66 3.76 -6.52
CA TYR A 35 -11.83 2.87 -6.57
C TYR A 35 -12.00 2.18 -7.92
N GLU A 36 -11.53 2.77 -9.02
CA GLU A 36 -11.45 2.10 -10.32
C GLU A 36 -10.48 0.91 -10.26
N ILE A 37 -9.26 1.15 -9.76
CA ILE A 37 -8.25 0.09 -9.57
C ILE A 37 -8.77 -1.01 -8.64
N ALA A 38 -9.42 -0.64 -7.52
CA ALA A 38 -9.95 -1.61 -6.58
C ALA A 38 -11.09 -2.49 -7.14
N ARG A 39 -11.64 -2.16 -8.32
CA ARG A 39 -12.61 -3.00 -9.03
C ARG A 39 -11.96 -4.00 -9.99
N HIS A 40 -10.67 -3.85 -10.30
CA HIS A 40 -9.94 -4.81 -11.13
C HIS A 40 -9.98 -6.21 -10.47
N LYS A 41 -10.11 -7.27 -11.28
CA LYS A 41 -10.23 -8.64 -10.76
C LYS A 41 -8.98 -9.08 -10.02
N ASP A 42 -7.81 -8.66 -10.53
CA ASP A 42 -6.50 -9.02 -9.97
C ASP A 42 -6.04 -8.09 -8.84
N PHE A 43 -6.89 -7.14 -8.41
CA PHE A 43 -6.53 -6.25 -7.32
C PHE A 43 -6.61 -6.99 -5.97
N PRO A 44 -5.54 -6.97 -5.14
CA PRO A 44 -5.47 -7.75 -3.91
C PRO A 44 -6.33 -7.12 -2.81
N LYS A 45 -7.58 -7.57 -2.69
CA LYS A 45 -8.52 -7.16 -1.64
C LYS A 45 -9.18 -8.37 -1.01
N LEU A 46 -9.55 -8.24 0.26
CA LEU A 46 -10.34 -9.26 0.93
C LEU A 46 -11.74 -9.33 0.28
N PRO A 47 -12.21 -10.53 -0.14
CA PRO A 47 -13.53 -10.69 -0.69
C PRO A 47 -14.59 -10.32 0.36
N VAL A 48 -15.63 -9.61 -0.07
CA VAL A 48 -16.82 -9.31 0.77
C VAL A 48 -16.52 -8.43 2.00
N SER A 49 -15.43 -7.65 2.02
CA SER A 49 -15.16 -6.70 3.10
C SER A 49 -15.71 -5.29 2.80
N LYS A 50 -16.58 -4.78 3.68
CA LYS A 50 -16.96 -3.36 3.75
C LYS A 50 -16.51 -2.80 5.11
N PRO A 51 -15.63 -1.77 5.16
CA PRO A 51 -14.94 -1.11 4.04
C PRO A 51 -13.89 -2.00 3.36
N ILE A 52 -13.44 -1.62 2.15
CA ILE A 52 -12.42 -2.35 1.38
C ILE A 52 -11.16 -2.54 2.23
N ARG A 53 -10.75 -3.81 2.41
CA ARG A 53 -9.54 -4.23 3.13
C ARG A 53 -8.56 -4.86 2.17
N ILE A 54 -7.29 -4.47 2.29
CA ILE A 54 -6.24 -4.75 1.30
C ILE A 54 -5.05 -5.29 2.07
N PRO A 55 -4.64 -6.54 1.87
CA PRO A 55 -3.39 -7.05 2.43
C PRO A 55 -2.21 -6.23 1.91
N LYS A 56 -1.47 -5.58 2.81
CA LYS A 56 -0.37 -4.65 2.49
C LYS A 56 0.68 -5.33 1.60
N ARG A 57 1.09 -6.54 1.97
CA ARG A 57 2.12 -7.30 1.25
C ARG A 57 1.71 -7.57 -0.21
N GLU A 58 0.54 -8.17 -0.40
CA GLU A 58 0.02 -8.52 -1.73
C GLU A 58 -0.16 -7.27 -2.59
N PHE A 59 -0.64 -6.17 -2.01
CA PHE A 59 -0.72 -4.89 -2.69
C PHE A 59 0.65 -4.34 -3.13
N LEU A 60 1.65 -4.38 -2.26
CA LEU A 60 3.00 -3.92 -2.60
C LEU A 60 3.64 -4.80 -3.68
N GLU A 61 3.39 -6.10 -3.68
CA GLU A 61 3.84 -7.02 -4.74
C GLU A 61 3.13 -6.72 -6.06
N TRP A 62 1.80 -6.60 -6.04
CA TRP A 62 0.99 -6.23 -7.22
C TRP A 62 1.42 -4.89 -7.83
N ALA A 63 1.76 -3.90 -6.98
CA ALA A 63 2.21 -2.59 -7.42
C ALA A 63 3.69 -2.55 -7.85
N GLY A 64 4.44 -3.65 -7.75
CA GLY A 64 5.89 -3.67 -8.00
C GLY A 64 6.72 -2.88 -6.98
N LEU A 65 6.13 -2.53 -5.82
CA LEU A 65 6.76 -1.73 -4.77
C LEU A 65 7.49 -2.58 -3.72
N TYR A 66 7.27 -3.89 -3.70
CA TYR A 66 7.84 -4.79 -2.68
C TYR A 66 9.38 -4.76 -2.64
N GLY A 67 10.03 -4.69 -3.81
CA GLY A 67 11.49 -4.61 -3.90
C GLY A 67 12.09 -3.31 -3.34
N PHE A 68 11.34 -2.21 -3.38
CA PHE A 68 11.74 -0.91 -2.83
C PHE A 68 11.67 -0.91 -1.29
N VAL A 69 10.67 -1.58 -0.72
CA VAL A 69 10.49 -1.67 0.75
C VAL A 69 11.44 -2.70 1.37
N LYS A 70 11.69 -3.83 0.68
CA LYS A 70 12.57 -4.90 1.19
C LYS A 70 14.04 -4.50 1.32
N LYS A 71 14.53 -3.60 0.45
CA LYS A 71 15.94 -3.14 0.50
C LYS A 71 16.25 -2.21 1.68
N GLY A 72 15.25 -1.63 2.35
CA GLY A 72 15.45 -0.81 3.56
C GLY A 72 15.46 -1.60 4.87
N GLY A 73 15.17 -2.91 4.84
CA GLY A 73 14.87 -3.70 6.05
C GLY A 73 16.00 -4.57 6.62
N LYS A 74 17.10 -4.81 5.89
CA LYS A 74 18.30 -5.52 6.40
C LYS A 74 19.57 -5.17 5.62
N ALA A 75 20.39 -4.31 6.21
CA ALA A 75 21.85 -4.35 6.12
C ALA A 75 22.40 -3.72 7.40
N ASN A 76 22.44 -4.52 8.47
CA ASN A 76 23.33 -4.40 9.64
C ASN A 76 23.18 -5.72 10.43
N GLY A 77 23.69 -6.78 9.82
CA GLY A 77 24.15 -7.99 10.49
C GLY A 77 25.64 -8.10 10.21
#